data_AF-A0A246KT98-F1
#
_entry.id   AF-A0A246KT98-F1
#
_cell.length_a   1.000
_cell.length_b   1.000
_cell.length_c   1.000
_cell.angle_alpha   90.00
_cell.angle_beta   90.00
_cell.angle_gamma   90.00
#
_symmetry.space_group_name_H-M   'P 1'
#
loop_
_entity.id
_entity.type
_entity.pdbx_description
1 polymer ?
#
loop_
_entity_poly.entity_id
_entity_poly.type
_entity_poly.pdbx_seq_one_letter_code
_entity_poly.pdbx_strand_id
1 'polypeptide(L)'
;MRLIVSLLAALLPCAALAAPSQVVTDDIARFWATYDAVRAEPDAERRVALVQQRYIDPGSPGLHALMQVRHYTAREYAEAMQSWPRFWTSVRPLTANAQQASATLERDLAAFRALYPALRPATITYAVGVLRTGGTTLGDKVLIGAEMALGDERVDVSELPAPMRSRLRIFYDSRPGANNAQNNLHEYVHTQQRETTGSLAQYTVREGVAEYVAERISGRRPALPLYTYGPAHEAEIRARFLAEMHGDNLDNWLYNSARNPFGVSDLGYYTGYRIAQEYMRRQADEKAGIARMIELDYADPKAVADFIEASGWLQAR
;
A
#
# COMPACT_ATOMS: atom_id res chain seq x y z
N MET A 1 32.80 67.66 -3.13
CA MET A 1 31.47 67.20 -3.63
C MET A 1 31.46 65.68 -3.55
N ARG A 2 30.87 65.08 -2.51
CA ARG A 2 30.79 63.61 -2.37
C ARG A 2 29.46 63.16 -2.97
N LEU A 3 29.51 62.41 -4.06
CA LEU A 3 28.34 61.78 -4.68
C LEU A 3 27.87 60.62 -3.80
N ILE A 4 26.62 60.71 -3.34
CA ILE A 4 25.89 59.60 -2.71
C ILE A 4 25.27 58.80 -3.85
N VAL A 5 25.73 57.57 -4.05
CA VAL A 5 25.12 56.61 -4.98
C VAL A 5 24.08 55.81 -4.19
N SER A 6 22.80 56.09 -4.44
CA SER A 6 21.67 55.33 -3.90
C SER A 6 21.50 54.05 -4.73
N LEU A 7 21.71 52.89 -4.10
CA LEU A 7 21.45 51.58 -4.71
C LEU A 7 19.95 51.28 -4.62
N LEU A 8 19.25 51.24 -5.76
CA LEU A 8 17.87 50.78 -5.87
C LEU A 8 17.89 49.25 -5.97
N ALA A 9 17.43 48.54 -4.93
CA ALA A 9 17.27 47.09 -4.97
C ALA A 9 15.98 46.72 -5.71
N ALA A 10 16.10 46.13 -6.89
CA ALA A 10 14.99 45.57 -7.64
C ALA A 10 14.55 44.23 -7.01
N LEU A 11 13.33 44.18 -6.48
CA LEU A 11 12.69 42.95 -6.00
C LEU A 11 12.23 42.13 -7.23
N LEU A 12 12.98 41.08 -7.55
CA LEU A 12 12.54 40.05 -8.49
C LEU A 12 11.45 39.18 -7.83
N PRO A 13 10.34 38.87 -8.52
CA PRO A 13 9.32 37.98 -7.99
C PRO A 13 9.90 36.58 -7.84
N CYS A 14 9.89 36.08 -6.60
CA CYS A 14 10.26 34.71 -6.29
C CYS A 14 9.22 33.79 -6.96
N ALA A 15 9.60 33.12 -8.04
CA ALA A 15 8.80 32.04 -8.59
C ALA A 15 8.69 30.96 -7.51
N ALA A 16 7.50 30.78 -6.93
CA ALA A 16 7.24 29.67 -6.04
C ALA A 16 7.54 28.38 -6.82
N LEU A 17 8.63 27.70 -6.44
CA LEU A 17 8.91 26.35 -6.92
C LEU A 17 7.67 25.50 -6.61
N ALA A 18 7.04 24.98 -7.65
CA ALA A 18 5.97 24.00 -7.49
C ALA A 18 6.51 22.88 -6.59
N ALA A 19 5.77 22.56 -5.52
CA ALA A 19 6.15 21.45 -4.65
C ALA A 19 6.32 20.19 -5.52
N PRO A 20 7.34 19.36 -5.26
CA PRO A 20 7.53 18.13 -6.03
C PRO A 20 6.25 17.29 -5.98
N SER A 21 5.88 16.69 -7.12
CA SER A 21 4.70 15.83 -7.20
C SER A 21 4.80 14.74 -6.14
N GLN A 22 3.80 14.66 -5.26
CA GLN A 22 3.70 13.59 -4.27
C GLN A 22 3.42 12.23 -4.94
N VAL A 23 3.14 12.21 -6.25
CA VAL A 23 2.83 11.01 -7.03
C VAL A 23 3.79 10.91 -8.22
N VAL A 24 4.55 9.82 -8.26
CA VAL A 24 5.49 9.48 -9.34
C VAL A 24 4.94 8.29 -10.12
N THR A 25 4.81 8.43 -11.44
CA THR A 25 4.24 7.38 -12.32
C THR A 25 5.11 7.09 -13.55
N ASP A 26 6.23 7.80 -13.71
CA ASP A 26 7.07 7.74 -14.91
C ASP A 26 7.62 6.33 -15.20
N ASP A 27 7.77 5.51 -14.16
CA ASP A 27 8.22 4.12 -14.29
C ASP A 27 7.24 3.24 -15.07
N ILE A 28 5.94 3.57 -15.12
CA ILE A 28 4.95 2.84 -15.93
C ILE A 28 5.28 2.98 -17.42
N ALA A 29 5.54 4.20 -17.88
CA ALA A 29 5.89 4.44 -19.28
C ALA A 29 7.23 3.78 -19.65
N ARG A 30 8.23 3.88 -18.77
CA ARG A 30 9.53 3.19 -18.94
C ARG A 30 9.37 1.67 -19.01
N PHE A 31 8.54 1.09 -18.15
CA PHE A 31 8.28 -0.34 -18.16
C PHE A 31 7.72 -0.79 -19.50
N TRP A 32 6.70 -0.11 -20.02
CA TRP A 32 6.05 -0.53 -21.28
C TRP A 32 6.94 -0.38 -22.50
N ALA A 33 7.75 0.70 -22.57
CA ALA A 33 8.75 0.84 -23.62
C ALA A 33 9.82 -0.26 -23.55
N THR A 34 10.20 -0.67 -22.33
CA THR A 34 11.14 -1.77 -22.10
C THR A 34 10.51 -3.12 -22.45
N TYR A 35 9.25 -3.35 -22.07
CA TYR A 35 8.48 -4.55 -22.42
C TYR A 35 8.45 -4.76 -23.94
N ASP A 36 8.09 -3.73 -24.70
CA ASP A 36 8.01 -3.80 -26.16
C ASP A 36 9.39 -4.14 -26.78
N ALA A 37 10.48 -3.56 -26.25
CA ALA A 37 11.84 -3.87 -26.68
C ALA A 37 12.27 -5.30 -26.33
N VAL A 38 11.95 -5.77 -25.12
CA VAL A 38 12.24 -7.14 -24.65
C VAL A 38 11.48 -8.16 -25.50
N ARG A 39 10.21 -7.89 -25.87
CA ARG A 39 9.40 -8.77 -26.73
C ARG A 39 9.97 -8.93 -28.14
N ALA A 40 10.70 -7.93 -28.64
CA ALA A 40 11.32 -7.95 -29.97
C ALA A 40 12.74 -8.56 -30.00
N GLU A 41 13.38 -8.75 -28.84
CA GLU A 41 14.75 -9.26 -28.73
C GLU A 41 14.76 -10.78 -28.56
N PRO A 42 15.34 -11.55 -29.51
CA PRO A 42 15.41 -13.01 -29.42
C PRO A 42 16.43 -13.51 -28.38
N ASP A 43 17.53 -12.79 -28.15
CA ASP A 43 18.60 -13.25 -27.27
C ASP A 43 18.25 -13.05 -25.78
N ALA A 44 18.44 -14.10 -24.98
CA ALA A 44 18.06 -14.10 -23.58
C ALA A 44 18.85 -13.08 -22.75
N GLU A 45 20.16 -13.00 -22.93
CA GLU A 45 21.01 -12.12 -22.14
C GLU A 45 20.86 -10.66 -22.58
N ARG A 46 20.62 -10.41 -23.86
CA ARG A 46 20.25 -9.07 -24.35
C ARG A 46 18.93 -8.59 -23.78
N ARG A 47 17.93 -9.46 -23.59
CA ARG A 47 16.68 -9.08 -22.89
C ARG A 47 16.95 -8.64 -21.45
N VAL A 48 17.80 -9.36 -20.72
CA VAL A 48 18.20 -8.96 -19.36
C VAL A 48 18.91 -7.60 -19.36
N ALA A 49 19.85 -7.40 -20.30
CA ALA A 49 20.54 -6.12 -20.46
C ALA A 49 19.59 -4.97 -20.83
N LEU A 50 18.59 -5.21 -21.67
CA LEU A 50 17.56 -4.23 -22.01
C LEU A 50 16.76 -3.80 -20.78
N VAL A 51 16.36 -4.76 -19.93
CA VAL A 51 15.67 -4.43 -18.67
C VAL A 51 16.56 -3.57 -17.78
N GLN A 52 17.81 -3.97 -17.59
CA GLN A 52 18.75 -3.21 -16.75
C GLN A 52 18.89 -1.77 -17.24
N GLN A 53 19.21 -1.59 -18.53
CA GLN A 53 19.57 -0.29 -19.09
C GLN A 53 18.37 0.63 -19.33
N ARG A 54 17.17 0.07 -19.61
CA ARG A 54 15.99 0.87 -20.02
C ARG A 54 14.95 1.03 -18.92
N TYR A 55 14.92 0.12 -17.94
CA TYR A 55 13.95 0.18 -16.86
C TYR A 55 14.59 0.44 -15.50
N ILE A 56 15.60 -0.35 -15.13
CA ILE A 56 16.17 -0.31 -13.78
C ILE A 56 17.12 0.87 -13.59
N ASP A 57 18.14 1.01 -14.43
CA ASP A 57 19.14 2.08 -14.31
C ASP A 57 18.52 3.50 -14.33
N PRO A 58 17.58 3.83 -15.24
CA PRO A 58 16.90 5.13 -15.24
C PRO A 58 15.68 5.17 -14.30
N GLY A 59 15.48 4.13 -13.49
CA GLY A 59 14.35 4.00 -12.57
C GLY A 59 14.25 5.14 -11.56
N SER A 60 13.01 5.45 -11.12
CA SER A 60 12.84 6.41 -10.04
C SER A 60 13.39 5.88 -8.71
N PRO A 61 13.65 6.76 -7.71
CA PRO A 61 13.98 6.32 -6.36
C PRO A 61 12.93 5.37 -5.76
N GLY A 62 11.65 5.53 -6.13
CA GLY A 62 10.59 4.63 -5.69
C GLY A 62 10.65 3.26 -6.36
N LEU A 63 11.00 3.17 -7.65
CA LEU A 63 11.26 1.88 -8.30
C LEU A 63 12.42 1.15 -7.61
N HIS A 64 13.55 1.82 -7.36
CA HIS A 64 14.68 1.20 -6.67
C HIS A 64 14.32 0.72 -5.26
N ALA A 65 13.55 1.51 -4.51
CA ALA A 65 13.03 1.12 -3.21
C ALA A 65 12.09 -0.10 -3.30
N LEU A 66 11.20 -0.13 -4.29
CA LEU A 66 10.31 -1.27 -4.52
C LEU A 66 11.10 -2.54 -4.86
N MET A 67 12.12 -2.42 -5.70
CA MET A 67 13.02 -3.52 -6.02
C MET A 67 13.81 -4.02 -4.81
N GLN A 68 14.26 -3.12 -3.93
CA GLN A 68 14.93 -3.48 -2.68
C GLN A 68 14.00 -4.31 -1.78
N VAL A 69 12.77 -3.85 -1.59
CA VAL A 69 11.79 -4.45 -0.65
C VAL A 69 11.18 -5.75 -1.18
N ARG A 70 11.18 -5.97 -2.51
CA ARG A 70 10.62 -7.18 -3.15
C ARG A 70 11.67 -8.04 -3.87
N HIS A 71 12.94 -7.71 -3.70
CA HIS A 71 14.10 -8.41 -4.26
C HIS A 71 13.97 -8.68 -5.75
N TYR A 72 13.55 -7.69 -6.53
CA TYR A 72 13.41 -7.82 -7.97
C TYR A 72 14.76 -7.77 -8.67
N THR A 73 14.93 -8.61 -9.70
CA THR A 73 16.13 -8.61 -10.55
C THR A 73 15.78 -8.37 -12.02
N ALA A 74 16.75 -7.86 -12.81
CA ALA A 74 16.58 -7.67 -14.24
C ALA A 74 16.19 -8.96 -14.99
N ARG A 75 16.73 -10.10 -14.55
CA ARG A 75 16.45 -11.41 -15.13
C ARG A 75 15.00 -11.82 -14.92
N GLU A 76 14.49 -11.70 -13.70
CA GLU A 76 13.09 -12.01 -13.38
C GLU A 76 12.11 -11.17 -14.20
N TYR A 77 12.39 -9.87 -14.35
CA TYR A 77 11.60 -9.01 -15.23
C TYR A 77 11.62 -9.51 -16.68
N ALA A 78 12.82 -9.76 -17.25
CA ALA A 78 12.95 -10.21 -18.63
C ALA A 78 12.21 -11.54 -18.88
N GLU A 79 12.31 -12.49 -17.94
CA GLU A 79 11.61 -13.77 -17.99
C GLU A 79 10.09 -13.59 -17.89
N ALA A 80 9.61 -12.76 -16.97
CA ALA A 80 8.17 -12.49 -16.81
C ALA A 80 7.58 -11.81 -18.05
N MET A 81 8.26 -10.81 -18.61
CA MET A 81 7.86 -10.11 -19.85
C MET A 81 7.72 -11.09 -21.04
N GLN A 82 8.50 -12.17 -21.04
CA GLN A 82 8.45 -13.19 -22.09
C GLN A 82 7.38 -14.24 -21.84
N SER A 83 7.21 -14.65 -20.59
CA SER A 83 6.42 -15.83 -20.22
C SER A 83 4.92 -15.58 -20.24
N TRP A 84 4.45 -14.35 -19.99
CA TRP A 84 3.02 -14.07 -19.77
C TRP A 84 2.45 -12.95 -20.66
N PRO A 85 2.57 -13.04 -22.00
CA PRO A 85 2.14 -11.98 -22.90
C PRO A 85 0.64 -11.65 -22.81
N ARG A 86 -0.25 -12.61 -22.53
CA ARG A 86 -1.69 -12.34 -22.34
C ARG A 86 -1.94 -11.56 -21.06
N PHE A 87 -1.24 -11.91 -19.98
CA PHE A 87 -1.29 -11.15 -18.73
C PHE A 87 -0.88 -9.69 -18.97
N TRP A 88 0.32 -9.48 -19.53
CA TRP A 88 0.84 -8.13 -19.75
C TRP A 88 -0.04 -7.30 -20.69
N THR A 89 -0.56 -7.92 -21.75
CA THR A 89 -1.50 -7.26 -22.68
C THR A 89 -2.78 -6.84 -21.96
N SER A 90 -3.33 -7.70 -21.10
CA SER A 90 -4.58 -7.41 -20.38
C SER A 90 -4.43 -6.32 -19.31
N VAL A 91 -3.29 -6.24 -18.63
CA VAL A 91 -3.07 -5.29 -17.53
C VAL A 91 -2.56 -3.93 -18.01
N ARG A 92 -1.86 -3.86 -19.15
CA ARG A 92 -1.31 -2.61 -19.73
C ARG A 92 -2.29 -1.44 -19.74
N PRO A 93 -3.50 -1.54 -20.31
CA PRO A 93 -4.44 -0.42 -20.33
C PRO A 93 -4.88 0.03 -18.94
N LEU A 94 -4.85 -0.86 -17.94
CA LEU A 94 -5.27 -0.55 -16.57
C LEU A 94 -4.20 0.27 -15.82
N THR A 95 -2.92 0.01 -16.10
CA THR A 95 -1.82 0.77 -15.47
C THR A 95 -1.83 2.26 -15.80
N ALA A 96 -2.44 2.66 -16.93
CA ALA A 96 -2.63 4.06 -17.30
C ALA A 96 -3.52 4.84 -16.31
N ASN A 97 -4.30 4.14 -15.48
CA ASN A 97 -5.19 4.76 -14.49
C ASN A 97 -4.47 5.24 -13.23
N ALA A 98 -3.13 5.07 -13.10
CA ALA A 98 -2.38 5.46 -11.90
C ALA A 98 -2.61 6.93 -11.49
N GLN A 99 -2.68 7.83 -12.47
CA GLN A 99 -2.92 9.25 -12.21
C GLN A 99 -4.35 9.50 -11.69
N GLN A 100 -5.35 8.81 -12.26
CA GLN A 100 -6.73 8.88 -11.80
C GLN A 100 -6.92 8.23 -10.42
N ALA A 101 -6.19 7.16 -10.13
CA ALA A 101 -6.24 6.47 -8.84
C ALA A 101 -5.71 7.35 -7.68
N SER A 102 -4.83 8.30 -7.99
CA SER A 102 -4.32 9.29 -7.03
C SER A 102 -5.05 10.65 -7.09
N ALA A 103 -6.13 10.79 -7.87
CA ALA A 103 -6.77 12.08 -8.09
C ALA A 103 -7.33 12.74 -6.81
N THR A 104 -7.62 11.95 -5.77
CA THR A 104 -8.12 12.46 -4.49
C THR A 104 -7.03 12.72 -3.45
N LEU A 105 -5.78 12.34 -3.73
CA LEU A 105 -4.72 12.25 -2.74
C LEU A 105 -4.47 13.59 -2.03
N GLU A 106 -4.40 14.70 -2.75
CA GLU A 106 -4.13 16.01 -2.12
C GLU A 106 -5.19 16.40 -1.10
N ARG A 107 -6.47 16.17 -1.44
CA ARG A 107 -7.59 16.43 -0.52
C ARG A 107 -7.52 15.49 0.68
N ASP A 108 -7.26 14.21 0.44
CA ASP A 108 -7.22 13.20 1.50
C ASP A 108 -6.04 13.45 2.45
N LEU A 109 -4.87 13.89 1.93
CA LEU A 109 -3.72 14.30 2.75
C LEU A 109 -3.96 15.61 3.50
N ALA A 110 -4.74 16.55 2.96
CA ALA A 110 -5.16 17.74 3.70
C ALA A 110 -6.06 17.36 4.89
N ALA A 111 -7.02 16.45 4.68
CA ALA A 111 -7.85 15.91 5.75
C ALA A 111 -7.01 15.14 6.78
N PHE A 112 -6.02 14.37 6.32
CA PHE A 112 -5.11 13.66 7.21
C PHE A 112 -4.31 14.63 8.08
N ARG A 113 -3.70 15.68 7.50
CA ARG A 113 -2.97 16.71 8.27
C ARG A 113 -3.86 17.42 9.29
N ALA A 114 -5.14 17.61 9.00
CA ALA A 114 -6.07 18.24 9.92
C ALA A 114 -6.34 17.36 11.17
N LEU A 115 -6.40 16.04 10.99
CA LEU A 115 -6.59 15.05 12.06
C LEU A 115 -5.29 14.72 12.80
N TYR A 116 -4.18 14.66 12.08
CA TYR A 116 -2.84 14.33 12.60
C TYR A 116 -1.82 15.38 12.15
N PRO A 117 -1.68 16.51 12.89
CA PRO A 117 -0.78 17.60 12.50
C PRO A 117 0.70 17.23 12.39
N ALA A 118 1.13 16.13 13.01
CA ALA A 118 2.49 15.61 12.93
C ALA A 118 2.76 14.77 11.66
N LEU A 119 1.82 14.72 10.71
CA LEU A 119 1.94 13.96 9.47
C LEU A 119 3.23 14.30 8.72
N ARG A 120 4.07 13.29 8.52
CA ARG A 120 5.29 13.40 7.73
C ARG A 120 4.98 13.28 6.23
N PRO A 121 5.64 14.07 5.38
CA PRO A 121 5.48 13.91 3.93
C PRO A 121 6.01 12.55 3.48
N ALA A 122 5.30 11.93 2.54
CA ALA A 122 5.72 10.73 1.84
C ALA A 122 5.39 10.84 0.35
N THR A 123 6.13 10.09 -0.47
CA THR A 123 5.93 10.04 -1.93
C THR A 123 5.26 8.73 -2.31
N ILE A 124 4.19 8.79 -3.09
CA ILE A 124 3.55 7.63 -3.71
C ILE A 124 4.19 7.37 -5.07
N THR A 125 4.79 6.20 -5.26
CA THR A 125 5.35 5.78 -6.55
C THR A 125 4.57 4.60 -7.10
N TYR A 126 4.07 4.75 -8.32
CA TYR A 126 3.57 3.62 -9.10
C TYR A 126 4.67 3.15 -10.05
N ALA A 127 5.06 1.90 -9.87
CA ALA A 127 5.99 1.21 -10.75
C ALA A 127 5.43 -0.19 -11.06
N VAL A 128 5.91 -0.81 -12.13
CA VAL A 128 5.47 -2.16 -12.51
C VAL A 128 6.48 -3.16 -11.97
N GLY A 129 6.02 -4.05 -11.10
CA GLY A 129 6.82 -5.11 -10.51
C GLY A 129 6.71 -6.44 -11.26
N VAL A 130 6.92 -7.51 -10.51
CA VAL A 130 6.78 -8.90 -10.98
C VAL A 130 5.78 -9.66 -10.09
N LEU A 131 4.63 -9.03 -9.82
CA LEU A 131 3.46 -9.64 -9.15
C LEU A 131 3.64 -10.01 -7.66
N ARG A 132 4.49 -9.26 -6.94
CA ARG A 132 4.76 -9.49 -5.50
C ARG A 132 4.10 -8.49 -4.57
N THR A 133 3.55 -7.37 -5.05
CA THR A 133 2.93 -6.37 -4.16
C THR A 133 1.86 -5.52 -4.83
N GLY A 134 0.75 -5.30 -4.15
CA GLY A 134 -0.23 -4.26 -4.49
C GLY A 134 0.08 -2.91 -3.82
N GLY A 135 0.74 -2.94 -2.67
CA GLY A 135 1.26 -1.78 -1.95
C GLY A 135 2.31 -2.23 -0.94
N THR A 136 3.23 -1.34 -0.58
CA THR A 136 4.20 -1.50 0.52
C THR A 136 4.84 -0.16 0.81
N THR A 137 5.62 -0.08 1.88
CA THR A 137 6.39 1.13 2.21
C THR A 137 7.89 0.88 2.35
N LEU A 138 8.67 1.96 2.22
CA LEU A 138 10.05 2.02 2.69
C LEU A 138 10.36 3.45 3.14
N GLY A 139 10.42 3.68 4.45
CA GLY A 139 10.61 5.02 5.01
C GLY A 139 9.49 5.98 4.60
N ASP A 140 9.85 7.05 3.90
CA ASP A 140 8.94 8.09 3.39
C ASP A 140 8.34 7.76 2.01
N LYS A 141 8.31 6.48 1.62
CA LYS A 141 7.86 6.04 0.29
C LYS A 141 6.71 5.06 0.42
N VAL A 142 5.62 5.37 -0.26
CA VAL A 142 4.56 4.43 -0.60
C VAL A 142 4.88 3.88 -1.99
N LEU A 143 4.90 2.56 -2.11
CA LEU A 143 5.40 1.83 -3.27
C LEU A 143 4.30 0.91 -3.80
N ILE A 144 3.72 1.28 -4.94
CA ILE A 144 2.56 0.62 -5.52
C ILE A 144 3.00 -0.17 -6.76
N GLY A 145 2.81 -1.49 -6.73
CA GLY A 145 2.94 -2.35 -7.90
C GLY A 145 1.73 -2.18 -8.81
N ALA A 146 1.86 -1.34 -9.83
CA ALA A 146 0.76 -0.90 -10.69
C ALA A 146 0.04 -2.07 -11.38
N GLU A 147 0.77 -3.12 -11.75
CA GLU A 147 0.21 -4.31 -12.39
C GLU A 147 -0.70 -5.12 -11.45
N MET A 148 -0.50 -5.02 -10.15
CA MET A 148 -1.38 -5.63 -9.16
C MET A 148 -2.48 -4.64 -8.77
N ALA A 149 -2.09 -3.45 -8.32
CA ALA A 149 -2.97 -2.53 -7.61
C ALA A 149 -4.02 -1.85 -8.49
N LEU A 150 -3.78 -1.77 -9.82
CA LEU A 150 -4.69 -1.14 -10.77
C LEU A 150 -5.49 -2.16 -11.60
N GLY A 151 -5.30 -3.46 -11.36
CA GLY A 151 -6.01 -4.51 -12.06
C GLY A 151 -7.47 -4.64 -11.64
N ASP A 152 -8.20 -5.45 -12.41
CA ASP A 152 -9.59 -5.82 -12.13
C ASP A 152 -9.91 -7.18 -12.75
N GLU A 153 -11.18 -7.58 -12.73
CA GLU A 153 -11.62 -8.91 -13.14
C GLU A 153 -11.19 -9.29 -14.57
N ARG A 154 -10.91 -8.30 -15.43
CA ARG A 154 -10.54 -8.47 -16.84
C ARG A 154 -9.09 -8.90 -17.05
N VAL A 155 -8.26 -8.86 -16.01
CA VAL A 155 -6.85 -9.30 -16.10
C VAL A 155 -6.79 -10.80 -16.38
N ASP A 156 -6.04 -11.18 -17.42
CA ASP A 156 -5.86 -12.56 -17.85
C ASP A 156 -4.69 -13.20 -17.10
N VAL A 157 -5.02 -14.10 -16.16
CA VAL A 157 -4.03 -14.85 -15.37
C VAL A 157 -3.77 -16.26 -15.91
N SER A 158 -4.28 -16.62 -17.09
CA SER A 158 -4.30 -18.01 -17.58
C SER A 158 -2.90 -18.62 -17.78
N GLU A 159 -1.92 -17.80 -18.15
CA GLU A 159 -0.52 -18.17 -18.39
C GLU A 159 0.32 -18.28 -17.11
N LEU A 160 -0.22 -17.83 -15.96
CA LEU A 160 0.51 -17.80 -14.70
C LEU A 160 0.59 -19.22 -14.09
N PRO A 161 1.71 -19.57 -13.42
CA PRO A 161 1.86 -20.84 -12.70
C PRO A 161 0.79 -21.09 -11.61
N ALA A 162 0.50 -22.36 -11.34
CA ALA A 162 -0.74 -22.82 -10.69
C ALA A 162 -1.00 -22.42 -9.22
N PRO A 163 -0.06 -22.02 -8.34
CA PRO A 163 -0.48 -21.35 -7.10
C PRO A 163 -0.72 -19.84 -7.32
N MET A 164 0.10 -19.20 -8.15
CA MET A 164 0.02 -17.76 -8.40
C MET A 164 -1.25 -17.37 -9.16
N ARG A 165 -1.62 -18.14 -10.18
CA ARG A 165 -2.85 -17.93 -10.95
C ARG A 165 -4.09 -17.90 -10.08
N SER A 166 -4.23 -18.88 -9.19
CA SER A 166 -5.40 -19.00 -8.31
C SER A 166 -5.48 -17.83 -7.34
N ARG A 167 -4.35 -17.46 -6.72
CA ARG A 167 -4.27 -16.30 -5.82
C ARG A 167 -4.62 -14.99 -6.54
N LEU A 168 -4.01 -14.76 -7.70
CA LEU A 168 -4.22 -13.51 -8.44
C LEU A 168 -5.60 -13.42 -9.08
N ARG A 169 -6.22 -14.54 -9.47
CA ARG A 169 -7.62 -14.54 -9.92
C ARG A 169 -8.54 -13.96 -8.83
N ILE A 170 -8.45 -14.51 -7.61
CA ILE A 170 -9.23 -14.03 -6.46
C ILE A 170 -8.95 -12.56 -6.18
N PHE A 171 -7.67 -12.17 -6.20
CA PHE A 171 -7.27 -10.78 -5.98
C PHE A 171 -7.88 -9.84 -7.02
N TYR A 172 -7.77 -10.15 -8.31
CA TYR A 172 -8.32 -9.30 -9.37
C TYR A 172 -9.85 -9.29 -9.41
N ASP A 173 -10.53 -10.37 -9.01
CA ASP A 173 -11.99 -10.39 -8.87
C ASP A 173 -12.50 -9.44 -7.77
N SER A 174 -11.64 -9.07 -6.81
CA SER A 174 -11.94 -8.04 -5.81
C SER A 174 -11.83 -6.60 -6.35
N ARG A 175 -11.45 -6.43 -7.62
CA ARG A 175 -11.34 -5.15 -8.33
C ARG A 175 -10.39 -4.16 -7.64
N PRO A 176 -9.11 -4.52 -7.42
CA PRO A 176 -8.17 -3.71 -6.63
C PRO A 176 -8.01 -2.28 -7.19
N GLY A 177 -8.10 -2.10 -8.51
CA GLY A 177 -8.07 -0.78 -9.15
C GLY A 177 -9.17 0.17 -8.67
N ALA A 178 -10.37 -0.35 -8.36
CA ALA A 178 -11.46 0.47 -7.83
C ALA A 178 -11.22 0.94 -6.38
N ASN A 179 -10.42 0.18 -5.62
CA ASN A 179 -10.09 0.45 -4.22
C ASN A 179 -8.72 1.13 -4.05
N ASN A 180 -8.01 1.44 -5.15
CA ASN A 180 -6.61 1.84 -5.08
C ASN A 180 -6.38 3.17 -4.33
N ALA A 181 -7.32 4.11 -4.36
CA ALA A 181 -7.25 5.33 -3.56
C ALA A 181 -7.25 5.04 -2.05
N GLN A 182 -8.02 4.03 -1.60
CA GLN A 182 -7.99 3.57 -0.21
C GLN A 182 -6.66 2.88 0.10
N ASN A 183 -6.17 2.03 -0.81
CA ASN A 183 -4.87 1.37 -0.66
C ASN A 183 -3.73 2.39 -0.52
N ASN A 184 -3.75 3.47 -1.31
CA ASN A 184 -2.77 4.55 -1.18
C ASN A 184 -2.76 5.17 0.22
N LEU A 185 -3.95 5.43 0.80
CA LEU A 185 -4.04 5.98 2.14
C LEU A 185 -3.61 4.98 3.21
N HIS A 186 -3.99 3.71 3.07
CA HIS A 186 -3.54 2.63 3.93
C HIS A 186 -2.00 2.60 4.00
N GLU A 187 -1.34 2.53 2.85
CA GLU A 187 0.13 2.54 2.79
C GLU A 187 0.72 3.86 3.27
N TYR A 188 0.04 4.99 3.04
CA TYR A 188 0.50 6.27 3.58
C TYR A 188 0.48 6.26 5.11
N VAL A 189 -0.52 5.64 5.76
CA VAL A 189 -0.54 5.48 7.22
C VAL A 189 0.66 4.65 7.70
N HIS A 190 1.03 3.59 6.98
CA HIS A 190 2.24 2.79 7.31
C HIS A 190 3.53 3.62 7.30
N THR A 191 3.66 4.65 6.46
CA THR A 191 4.83 5.57 6.50
C THR A 191 4.91 6.39 7.80
N GLN A 192 3.80 6.47 8.54
CA GLN A 192 3.70 7.16 9.81
C GLN A 192 3.94 6.22 11.00
N GLN A 193 3.58 4.94 10.86
CA GLN A 193 3.68 3.91 11.88
C GLN A 193 5.11 3.37 12.07
N ARG A 194 5.35 2.73 13.21
CA ARG A 194 6.54 1.91 13.44
C ARG A 194 6.35 0.52 12.86
N GLU A 195 7.44 -0.06 12.37
CA GLU A 195 7.46 -1.46 11.90
C GLU A 195 7.37 -2.45 13.07
N THR A 196 6.94 -3.67 12.75
CA THR A 196 6.92 -4.79 13.69
C THR A 196 7.32 -6.09 13.00
N THR A 197 7.93 -6.99 13.76
CA THR A 197 8.21 -8.39 13.38
C THR A 197 7.71 -9.34 14.47
N GLY A 198 6.69 -8.91 15.21
CA GLY A 198 6.21 -9.58 16.40
C GLY A 198 5.09 -10.58 16.15
N SER A 199 4.23 -10.71 17.16
CA SER A 199 3.08 -11.62 17.17
C SER A 199 1.96 -11.21 16.22
N LEU A 200 1.00 -12.13 16.03
CA LEU A 200 -0.25 -11.90 15.32
C LEU A 200 -0.96 -10.64 15.82
N ALA A 201 -1.01 -10.38 17.13
CA ALA A 201 -1.60 -9.17 17.69
C ALA A 201 -0.94 -7.90 17.13
N GLN A 202 0.38 -7.87 17.08
CA GLN A 202 1.16 -6.71 16.67
C GLN A 202 0.90 -6.39 15.19
N TYR A 203 0.92 -7.39 14.32
CA TYR A 203 0.57 -7.22 12.91
C TYR A 203 -0.90 -6.84 12.71
N THR A 204 -1.82 -7.55 13.37
CA THR A 204 -3.26 -7.30 13.26
C THR A 204 -3.61 -5.87 13.63
N VAL A 205 -3.09 -5.36 14.75
CA VAL A 205 -3.36 -3.98 15.17
C VAL A 205 -2.73 -2.97 14.21
N ARG A 206 -1.50 -3.21 13.73
CA ARG A 206 -0.83 -2.31 12.76
C ARG A 206 -1.64 -2.18 11.46
N GLU A 207 -1.99 -3.31 10.84
CA GLU A 207 -2.79 -3.35 9.61
C GLU A 207 -4.19 -2.75 9.82
N GLY A 208 -4.83 -3.09 10.94
CA GLY A 208 -6.15 -2.60 11.28
C GLY A 208 -6.23 -1.10 11.55
N VAL A 209 -5.21 -0.53 12.19
CA VAL A 209 -5.09 0.92 12.36
C VAL A 209 -4.94 1.61 11.01
N ALA A 210 -4.12 1.08 10.11
CA ALA A 210 -3.98 1.62 8.76
C ALA A 210 -5.33 1.62 8.01
N GLU A 211 -6.09 0.53 8.07
CA GLU A 211 -7.45 0.45 7.51
C GLU A 211 -8.40 1.48 8.13
N TYR A 212 -8.44 1.57 9.47
CA TYR A 212 -9.35 2.45 10.18
C TYR A 212 -9.06 3.93 9.87
N VAL A 213 -7.79 4.32 9.92
CA VAL A 213 -7.37 5.70 9.66
C VAL A 213 -7.63 6.05 8.19
N ALA A 214 -7.34 5.15 7.25
CA ALA A 214 -7.61 5.36 5.84
C ALA A 214 -9.12 5.55 5.57
N GLU A 215 -10.00 4.70 6.14
CA GLU A 215 -11.46 4.90 6.05
C GLU A 215 -11.89 6.22 6.69
N ARG A 216 -11.32 6.57 7.84
CA ARG A 216 -11.66 7.79 8.56
C ARG A 216 -11.33 9.06 7.76
N ILE A 217 -10.25 9.04 6.98
CA ILE A 217 -9.83 10.13 6.11
C ILE A 217 -10.68 10.17 4.83
N SER A 218 -10.82 9.02 4.17
CA SER A 218 -11.46 8.94 2.85
C SER A 218 -12.99 8.99 2.91
N GLY A 219 -13.56 8.63 4.07
CA GLY A 219 -14.99 8.37 4.24
C GLY A 219 -15.47 7.14 3.48
N ARG A 220 -14.56 6.26 3.03
CA ARG A 220 -14.84 5.11 2.18
C ARG A 220 -14.28 3.85 2.80
N ARG A 221 -15.10 2.81 2.81
CA ARG A 221 -14.69 1.45 3.14
C ARG A 221 -14.66 0.63 1.85
N PRO A 222 -13.59 -0.12 1.57
CA PRO A 222 -13.54 -0.95 0.37
C PRO A 222 -14.55 -2.10 0.49
N ALA A 223 -15.14 -2.51 -0.64
CA ALA A 223 -16.16 -3.56 -0.69
C ALA A 223 -15.54 -4.96 -0.58
N LEU A 224 -14.81 -5.23 0.50
CA LEU A 224 -14.12 -6.49 0.74
C LEU A 224 -15.01 -7.49 1.52
N PRO A 225 -14.96 -8.80 1.20
CA PRO A 225 -15.78 -9.82 1.87
C PRO A 225 -15.66 -9.85 3.39
N LEU A 226 -14.47 -9.52 3.93
CA LEU A 226 -14.21 -9.46 5.37
C LEU A 226 -15.13 -8.48 6.11
N TYR A 227 -15.60 -7.41 5.46
CA TYR A 227 -16.50 -6.43 6.08
C TYR A 227 -17.96 -6.89 6.10
N THR A 228 -18.32 -7.91 5.31
CA THR A 228 -19.63 -8.57 5.39
C THR A 228 -19.56 -9.76 6.34
N TYR A 229 -18.51 -10.58 6.25
CA TYR A 229 -18.31 -11.75 7.10
C TYR A 229 -18.07 -11.37 8.57
N GLY A 230 -17.16 -10.42 8.82
CA GLY A 230 -16.71 -10.06 10.16
C GLY A 230 -17.85 -9.77 11.15
N PRO A 231 -18.80 -8.87 10.84
CA PRO A 231 -19.90 -8.57 11.75
C PRO A 231 -20.84 -9.76 12.03
N ALA A 232 -21.02 -10.66 11.05
CA ALA A 232 -21.87 -11.84 11.21
C ALA A 232 -21.23 -12.94 12.08
N HIS A 233 -19.90 -12.93 12.20
CA HIS A 233 -19.11 -13.95 12.89
C HIS A 233 -18.27 -13.39 14.06
N GLU A 234 -18.61 -12.20 14.57
CA GLU A 234 -17.73 -11.43 15.46
C GLU A 234 -17.35 -12.19 16.75
N ALA A 235 -18.27 -12.96 17.35
CA ALA A 235 -18.01 -13.76 18.54
C ALA A 235 -16.99 -14.89 18.28
N GLU A 236 -17.10 -15.59 17.15
CA GLU A 236 -16.18 -16.65 16.74
C GLU A 236 -14.79 -16.08 16.48
N ILE A 237 -14.73 -14.95 15.76
CA ILE A 237 -13.49 -14.25 15.44
C ILE A 237 -12.78 -13.81 16.73
N ARG A 238 -13.50 -13.20 17.68
CA ARG A 238 -12.93 -12.78 18.98
C ARG A 238 -12.37 -13.96 19.76
N ALA A 239 -13.14 -15.03 19.90
CA ALA A 239 -12.73 -16.22 20.66
C ALA A 239 -11.44 -16.82 20.08
N ARG A 240 -11.36 -16.90 18.75
CA ARG A 240 -10.19 -17.46 18.08
C ARG A 240 -8.99 -16.52 18.09
N PHE A 241 -9.20 -15.22 17.87
CA PHE A 241 -8.12 -14.24 17.97
C PHE A 241 -7.51 -14.25 19.36
N LEU A 242 -8.33 -14.26 20.42
CA LEU A 242 -7.85 -14.35 21.80
C LEU A 242 -6.94 -15.57 22.05
N ALA A 243 -7.24 -16.71 21.41
CA ALA A 243 -6.43 -17.92 21.53
C ALA A 243 -5.11 -17.88 20.74
N GLU A 244 -5.07 -17.14 19.62
CA GLU A 244 -3.95 -17.16 18.66
C GLU A 244 -3.07 -15.89 18.72
N MET A 245 -3.55 -14.78 19.28
CA MET A 245 -2.98 -13.43 19.12
C MET A 245 -1.52 -13.27 19.61
N HIS A 246 -1.05 -14.13 20.51
CA HIS A 246 0.32 -14.08 21.02
C HIS A 246 1.31 -14.93 20.21
N GLY A 247 0.82 -15.75 19.27
CA GLY A 247 1.66 -16.57 18.39
C GLY A 247 2.23 -15.76 17.22
N ASP A 248 3.14 -16.40 16.48
CA ASP A 248 3.80 -15.87 15.28
C ASP A 248 3.14 -16.34 13.97
N ASN A 249 2.19 -17.28 14.05
CA ASN A 249 1.48 -17.80 12.89
C ASN A 249 0.45 -16.80 12.36
N LEU A 250 0.78 -16.15 11.24
CA LEU A 250 -0.09 -15.22 10.54
C LEU A 250 -1.01 -15.89 9.51
N ASP A 251 -0.75 -17.14 9.12
CA ASP A 251 -1.32 -17.76 7.91
C ASP A 251 -2.85 -17.86 7.95
N ASN A 252 -3.44 -17.94 9.14
CA ASN A 252 -4.90 -17.97 9.31
C ASN A 252 -5.56 -16.58 9.17
N TRP A 253 -4.79 -15.50 9.31
CA TRP A 253 -5.30 -14.16 9.56
C TRP A 253 -4.88 -13.12 8.53
N LEU A 254 -3.64 -13.16 8.05
CA LEU A 254 -3.05 -12.12 7.23
C LEU A 254 -2.30 -12.71 6.04
N TYR A 255 -2.31 -11.97 4.94
CA TYR A 255 -1.59 -12.27 3.69
C TYR A 255 -1.96 -13.61 3.09
N ASN A 256 -3.22 -14.02 3.24
CA ASN A 256 -3.67 -15.38 2.94
C ASN A 256 -4.76 -15.44 1.86
N SER A 257 -5.13 -16.67 1.51
CA SER A 257 -6.29 -16.93 0.64
C SER A 257 -7.49 -17.37 1.48
N ALA A 258 -8.68 -17.41 0.88
CA ALA A 258 -9.89 -18.00 1.48
C ALA A 258 -9.74 -19.49 1.87
N ARG A 259 -8.62 -20.14 1.50
CA ARG A 259 -8.24 -21.47 2.00
C ARG A 259 -7.65 -21.38 3.42
N ASN A 260 -8.45 -20.90 4.35
CA ASN A 260 -8.17 -20.80 5.78
C ASN A 260 -9.45 -21.20 6.55
N PRO A 261 -9.43 -21.34 7.89
CA PRO A 261 -10.59 -21.86 8.59
C PRO A 261 -11.79 -20.90 8.68
N PHE A 262 -11.66 -19.64 8.25
CA PHE A 262 -12.77 -18.69 8.13
C PHE A 262 -13.44 -18.70 6.75
N GLY A 263 -12.80 -19.29 5.72
CA GLY A 263 -13.30 -19.22 4.35
C GLY A 263 -13.25 -17.82 3.70
N VAL A 264 -12.64 -16.84 4.38
CA VAL A 264 -12.50 -15.45 3.93
C VAL A 264 -11.05 -15.01 4.16
N SER A 265 -10.45 -14.39 3.14
CA SER A 265 -9.08 -13.90 3.21
C SER A 265 -8.93 -12.76 4.22
N ASP A 266 -7.74 -12.66 4.81
CA ASP A 266 -7.20 -11.45 5.45
C ASP A 266 -8.06 -10.91 6.60
N LEU A 267 -8.70 -11.81 7.36
CA LEU A 267 -9.59 -11.44 8.46
C LEU A 267 -8.88 -10.70 9.61
N GLY A 268 -7.55 -10.79 9.70
CA GLY A 268 -6.75 -9.97 10.60
C GLY A 268 -6.92 -8.46 10.36
N TYR A 269 -7.09 -8.02 9.11
CA TYR A 269 -7.40 -6.62 8.80
C TYR A 269 -8.72 -6.18 9.44
N TYR A 270 -9.76 -7.01 9.35
CA TYR A 270 -11.05 -6.75 9.99
C TYR A 270 -10.92 -6.70 11.52
N THR A 271 -10.25 -7.68 12.11
CA THR A 271 -10.02 -7.76 13.57
C THR A 271 -9.33 -6.51 14.09
N GLY A 272 -8.22 -6.11 13.48
CA GLY A 272 -7.49 -4.91 13.87
C GLY A 272 -8.30 -3.64 13.65
N TYR A 273 -9.02 -3.56 12.53
CA TYR A 273 -9.92 -2.44 12.23
C TYR A 273 -10.97 -2.27 13.34
N ARG A 274 -11.57 -3.37 13.82
CA ARG A 274 -12.56 -3.32 14.90
C ARG A 274 -11.94 -2.91 16.23
N ILE A 275 -10.75 -3.38 16.55
CA ILE A 275 -10.00 -2.93 17.73
C ILE A 275 -9.76 -1.42 17.66
N ALA A 276 -9.27 -0.90 16.52
CA ALA A 276 -9.07 0.53 16.33
C ALA A 276 -10.39 1.31 16.44
N GLN A 277 -11.45 0.83 15.79
CA GLN A 277 -12.77 1.47 15.83
C GLN A 277 -13.34 1.55 17.26
N GLU A 278 -13.33 0.46 18.03
CA GLU A 278 -13.83 0.46 19.40
C GLU A 278 -12.97 1.32 20.33
N TYR A 279 -11.65 1.33 20.13
CA TYR A 279 -10.77 2.26 20.82
C TYR A 279 -11.19 3.71 20.54
N MET A 280 -11.39 4.08 19.27
CA MET A 280 -11.75 5.46 18.91
C MET A 280 -13.11 5.89 19.48
N ARG A 281 -14.09 4.99 19.51
CA ARG A 281 -15.43 5.27 20.10
C ARG A 281 -15.37 5.69 21.57
N ARG A 282 -14.29 5.37 22.27
CA ARG A 282 -14.05 5.70 23.69
C ARG A 282 -13.26 6.99 23.88
N GLN A 283 -12.77 7.60 22.80
CA GLN A 283 -11.97 8.81 22.88
C GLN A 283 -12.85 10.05 22.79
N ALA A 284 -12.63 11.00 23.69
CA ALA A 284 -13.25 12.32 23.60
C ALA A 284 -12.49 13.25 22.63
N ASP A 285 -11.17 13.09 22.54
CA ASP A 285 -10.31 13.81 21.61
C ASP A 285 -9.90 12.89 20.46
N GLU A 286 -10.52 13.12 19.29
CA GLU A 286 -10.26 12.34 18.08
C GLU A 286 -8.81 12.48 17.61
N LYS A 287 -8.21 13.68 17.68
CA LYS A 287 -6.84 13.89 17.20
C LYS A 287 -5.84 13.16 18.07
N ALA A 288 -6.02 13.23 19.39
CA ALA A 288 -5.22 12.46 20.34
C ALA A 288 -5.40 10.95 20.14
N GLY A 289 -6.63 10.50 19.87
CA GLY A 289 -6.92 9.11 19.56
C GLY A 289 -6.19 8.62 18.31
N ILE A 290 -6.26 9.38 17.21
CA ILE A 290 -5.61 9.04 15.94
C ILE A 290 -4.08 9.07 16.09
N ALA A 291 -3.53 10.10 16.74
CA ALA A 291 -2.10 10.19 17.01
C ALA A 291 -1.61 8.97 17.80
N ARG A 292 -2.31 8.56 18.85
CA ARG A 292 -1.96 7.38 19.64
C ARG A 292 -1.98 6.09 18.82
N MET A 293 -2.97 5.91 17.94
CA MET A 293 -2.99 4.74 17.05
C MET A 293 -1.78 4.73 16.12
N ILE A 294 -1.48 5.85 15.47
CA ILE A 294 -0.40 5.95 14.49
C ILE A 294 0.97 5.77 15.16
N GLU A 295 1.17 6.36 16.34
CA GLU A 295 2.45 6.41 17.05
C GLU A 295 2.68 5.22 17.99
N LEU A 296 1.72 4.30 18.10
CA LEU A 296 1.82 3.09 18.92
C LEU A 296 3.13 2.35 18.61
N ASP A 297 3.84 1.92 19.66
CA ASP A 297 5.02 1.09 19.49
C ASP A 297 4.61 -0.36 19.21
N TYR A 298 4.37 -0.66 17.93
CA TYR A 298 3.97 -1.99 17.47
C TYR A 298 5.04 -3.06 17.72
N ALA A 299 6.28 -2.70 18.02
CA ALA A 299 7.34 -3.64 18.36
C ALA A 299 7.27 -4.08 19.84
N ASP A 300 6.56 -3.34 20.70
CA ASP A 300 6.34 -3.68 22.11
C ASP A 300 5.01 -4.47 22.28
N PRO A 301 5.07 -5.79 22.56
CA PRO A 301 3.88 -6.60 22.78
C PRO A 301 3.00 -6.08 23.94
N LYS A 302 3.59 -5.46 24.96
CA LYS A 302 2.82 -4.92 26.09
C LYS A 302 2.02 -3.69 25.65
N ALA A 303 2.63 -2.75 24.92
CA ALA A 303 1.94 -1.57 24.41
C ALA A 303 0.75 -1.97 23.51
N VAL A 304 0.93 -3.00 22.67
CA VAL A 304 -0.15 -3.54 21.83
C VAL A 304 -1.24 -4.21 22.67
N ALA A 305 -0.88 -5.02 23.67
CA ALA A 305 -1.87 -5.63 24.57
C ALA A 305 -2.69 -4.58 25.33
N ASP A 306 -2.05 -3.55 25.89
CA ASP A 306 -2.70 -2.44 26.57
C ASP A 306 -3.65 -1.67 25.62
N PHE A 307 -3.27 -1.50 24.34
CA PHE A 307 -4.13 -0.87 23.33
C PHE A 307 -5.37 -1.71 23.02
N ILE A 308 -5.20 -3.03 22.86
CA ILE A 308 -6.31 -3.96 22.65
C ILE A 308 -7.26 -3.94 23.85
N GLU A 309 -6.73 -3.97 25.07
CA GLU A 309 -7.54 -3.87 26.29
C GLU A 309 -8.31 -2.55 26.37
N ALA A 310 -7.65 -1.42 26.07
CA ALA A 310 -8.27 -0.11 26.05
C ALA A 310 -9.43 -0.01 25.04
N SER A 311 -9.34 -0.71 23.91
CA SER A 311 -10.44 -0.81 22.93
C SER A 311 -11.68 -1.46 23.52
N GLY A 312 -11.51 -2.38 24.47
CA GLY A 312 -12.56 -3.19 25.05
C GLY A 312 -13.24 -4.17 24.09
N TRP A 313 -12.71 -4.33 22.87
CA TRP A 313 -13.33 -5.16 21.84
C TRP A 313 -13.40 -6.63 22.26
N LEU A 314 -12.36 -7.14 22.94
CA LEU A 314 -12.33 -8.52 23.44
C LEU A 314 -13.24 -8.76 24.65
N GLN A 315 -13.62 -7.71 25.37
CA GLN A 315 -14.48 -7.78 26.56
C GLN A 315 -15.95 -7.50 26.26
N ALA A 316 -16.26 -6.98 25.06
CA ALA A 316 -17.63 -6.75 24.64
C ALA A 316 -18.36 -8.10 24.49
N ARG A 317 -19.50 -8.24 25.16
CA ARG A 317 -20.41 -9.39 25.02
C ARG A 317 -21.39 -9.14 23.88
#